data_AF-U6D6J5-F1
#
_entry.id   AF-U6D6J5-F1
#
_cell.length_a   1.000
_cell.length_b   1.000
_cell.length_c   1.000
_cell.angle_alpha   90.00
_cell.angle_beta   90.00
_cell.angle_gamma   90.00
#
_symmetry.space_group_name_H-M   'P 1'
#
loop_
_entity.id
_entity.type
_entity.pdbx_description
1 polymer ?
#
loop_
_entity_poly.entity_id
_entity_poly.type
_entity_poly.pdbx_seq_one_letter_code
_entity_poly.pdbx_strand_id
1 'polypeptide(L)'
;AYAVRGNKLERGQKISEHIVIGTPGTVLDWCAKLKFIDPKKIKVFVLDEADVMIATQGHQDQSIRIQRMLPRNCQMLLFSATFEDSVWKFAQKVVPDPNIIKLKREEETLDTIKQYYVLCNNRDEKFQALCNLYGAITIAQAMIFCHTRKTASWLAAELSK
;
A
#
# COMPACT_ATOMS: atom_id res chain seq x y z
N ALA A 1 -13.06 11.95 1.26
CA ALA A 1 -12.23 12.32 2.42
C ALA A 1 -11.01 11.40 2.55
N TYR A 2 -9.92 11.89 3.14
CA TYR A 2 -8.65 11.15 3.27
C TYR A 2 -8.33 10.82 4.73
N ALA A 3 -8.49 9.56 5.13
CA ALA A 3 -8.14 9.06 6.46
C ALA A 3 -6.67 8.64 6.50
N VAL A 4 -5.76 9.62 6.46
CA VAL A 4 -4.31 9.39 6.48
C VAL A 4 -3.64 10.21 7.57
N ARG A 5 -2.46 9.76 8.01
CA ARG A 5 -1.68 10.46 9.04
C ARG A 5 -1.39 11.90 8.60
N GLY A 6 -1.70 12.87 9.46
CA GLY A 6 -1.53 14.30 9.19
C GLY A 6 -2.83 15.03 8.85
N ASN A 7 -3.85 14.32 8.35
CA ASN A 7 -5.17 14.91 8.15
C ASN A 7 -5.97 14.89 9.46
N LYS A 8 -6.09 16.04 10.12
CA LYS A 8 -6.79 16.18 11.40
C LYS A 8 -8.16 16.83 11.17
N LEU A 9 -9.20 16.16 11.61
CA LEU A 9 -10.55 16.72 11.71
C LEU A 9 -10.84 17.09 13.16
N GLU A 10 -11.72 18.07 13.35
CA GLU A 10 -12.13 18.49 14.69
C GLU A 10 -13.04 17.45 15.35
N ARG A 11 -12.95 17.32 16.67
CA ARG A 11 -13.76 16.35 17.41
C ARG A 11 -15.24 16.74 17.31
N GLY A 12 -16.07 15.82 16.84
CA GLY A 12 -17.50 16.05 16.64
C GLY A 12 -17.88 16.39 15.18
N GLN A 13 -16.90 16.66 14.33
CA GLN A 13 -17.15 16.81 12.90
C GLN A 13 -17.58 15.47 12.28
N LYS A 14 -18.51 15.51 11.34
CA LYS A 14 -18.91 14.35 10.54
C LYS A 14 -18.43 14.52 9.11
N ILE A 15 -18.08 13.40 8.49
CA ILE A 15 -17.68 13.36 7.09
C ILE A 15 -18.94 13.38 6.23
N SER A 16 -18.96 14.28 5.25
CA SER A 16 -20.06 14.43 4.28
C SER A 16 -19.74 13.78 2.95
N GLU A 17 -18.46 13.52 2.66
CA GLU A 17 -18.03 12.86 1.45
C GLU A 17 -18.48 11.40 1.38
N HIS A 18 -18.90 10.98 0.19
CA HIS A 18 -19.40 9.63 -0.06
C HIS A 18 -18.30 8.57 -0.11
N ILE A 19 -17.07 8.96 -0.42
CA ILE A 19 -15.91 8.05 -0.56
C ILE A 19 -14.82 8.46 0.43
N VAL A 20 -14.27 7.46 1.12
CA VAL A 20 -13.15 7.61 2.03
C VAL A 20 -12.03 6.67 1.60
N ILE A 21 -10.83 7.22 1.49
CA ILE A 21 -9.59 6.46 1.28
C ILE A 21 -8.66 6.71 2.46
N GLY A 22 -7.92 5.71 2.91
CA GLY A 22 -7.03 5.90 4.04
C GLY A 22 -6.25 4.68 4.47
N THR A 23 -5.37 4.87 5.44
CA THR A 23 -4.58 3.79 6.02
C THR A 23 -5.36 3.10 7.16
N PRO A 24 -5.16 1.78 7.38
CA PRO A 24 -5.96 1.01 8.34
C PRO A 24 -6.01 1.63 9.74
N GLY A 25 -4.88 2.13 10.25
CA GLY A 25 -4.82 2.76 11.57
C GLY A 25 -5.71 3.99 11.68
N THR A 26 -5.65 4.92 10.72
CA THR A 26 -6.43 6.16 10.77
C THR A 26 -7.91 5.92 10.47
N VAL A 27 -8.24 5.01 9.55
CA VAL A 27 -9.63 4.62 9.28
C VAL A 27 -10.27 3.97 10.51
N LEU A 28 -9.55 3.09 11.20
CA LEU A 28 -10.05 2.45 12.42
C LEU A 28 -10.36 3.49 13.51
N ASP A 29 -9.49 4.49 13.69
CA ASP A 29 -9.73 5.58 14.63
C ASP A 29 -10.95 6.43 14.24
N TRP A 30 -11.12 6.73 12.96
CA TRP A 30 -12.26 7.49 12.44
C TRP A 30 -13.59 6.77 12.67
N CYS A 31 -13.60 5.44 12.55
CA CYS A 31 -14.79 4.61 12.78
C CYS A 31 -15.06 4.37 14.27
N ALA A 32 -14.04 4.04 15.07
CA ALA A 32 -14.23 3.50 16.42
C ALA A 32 -14.11 4.55 17.52
N LYS A 33 -13.10 5.43 17.44
CA LYS A 33 -12.75 6.37 18.53
C LYS A 33 -13.33 7.75 18.31
N LEU A 34 -13.16 8.28 17.10
CA LEU A 34 -13.52 9.66 16.76
C LEU A 34 -14.96 9.78 16.23
N LYS A 35 -15.52 8.66 15.72
CA LYS A 35 -16.88 8.57 15.18
C LYS A 35 -17.17 9.58 14.07
N PHE A 36 -16.15 9.84 13.24
CA PHE A 36 -16.27 10.69 12.05
C PHE A 36 -17.05 9.99 10.92
N ILE A 37 -16.99 8.66 10.91
CA ILE A 37 -17.69 7.79 9.97
C ILE A 37 -18.58 6.83 10.75
N ASP A 38 -19.81 6.67 10.29
CA ASP A 38 -20.66 5.56 10.72
C ASP A 38 -20.41 4.34 9.81
N PRO A 39 -19.72 3.29 10.30
CA PRO A 39 -19.37 2.12 9.50
C PRO A 39 -20.61 1.34 9.05
N LYS A 40 -21.77 1.50 9.70
CA LYS A 40 -23.01 0.79 9.33
C LYS A 40 -23.63 1.30 8.05
N LYS A 41 -23.19 2.47 7.55
CA LYS A 41 -23.66 3.05 6.29
C LYS A 41 -22.80 2.67 5.08
N ILE A 42 -21.69 1.98 5.29
CA ILE A 42 -20.76 1.59 4.23
C ILE A 42 -21.37 0.45 3.42
N LYS A 43 -21.42 0.64 2.10
CA LYS A 43 -21.97 -0.34 1.14
C LYS A 43 -20.88 -1.11 0.38
N VAL A 44 -19.69 -0.53 0.28
CA VAL A 44 -18.55 -1.11 -0.45
C VAL A 44 -17.30 -0.90 0.39
N PHE A 45 -16.52 -1.96 0.57
CA PHE A 45 -15.23 -1.95 1.25
C PHE A 45 -14.17 -2.62 0.39
N VAL A 46 -13.09 -1.89 0.12
CA VAL A 46 -11.99 -2.33 -0.74
C VAL A 46 -10.72 -2.40 0.09
N LEU A 47 -10.03 -3.54 0.02
CA LEU A 47 -8.64 -3.67 0.42
C LEU A 47 -7.78 -3.79 -0.83
N ASP A 48 -6.90 -2.82 -1.03
CA ASP A 48 -5.93 -2.82 -2.12
C ASP A 48 -4.55 -3.19 -1.58
N GLU A 49 -3.69 -3.78 -2.41
CA GLU A 49 -2.35 -4.26 -2.06
C GLU A 49 -2.34 -5.14 -0.79
N ALA A 50 -3.14 -6.23 -0.81
CA ALA A 50 -3.35 -7.07 0.37
C ALA A 50 -2.08 -7.77 0.88
N ASP A 51 -1.08 -7.99 0.02
CA ASP A 51 0.25 -8.46 0.41
C ASP A 51 0.98 -7.43 1.32
N VAL A 52 0.91 -6.14 0.98
CA VAL A 52 1.43 -5.05 1.83
C VAL A 52 0.69 -4.96 3.16
N MET A 53 -0.63 -5.19 3.17
CA MET A 53 -1.44 -5.19 4.39
C MET A 53 -1.00 -6.27 5.39
N ILE A 54 -0.41 -7.36 4.92
CA ILE A 54 0.06 -8.47 5.76
C ILE A 54 1.52 -8.28 6.15
N ALA A 55 2.34 -7.79 5.22
CA ALA A 55 3.74 -7.48 5.48
C ALA A 55 3.91 -6.38 6.54
N THR A 56 2.95 -5.45 6.62
CA THR A 56 3.00 -4.33 7.56
C THR A 56 2.41 -4.69 8.92
N GLN A 57 3.24 -4.62 9.96
CA GLN A 57 2.85 -4.98 11.32
C GLN A 57 1.59 -4.21 11.77
N GLY A 58 0.56 -4.95 12.17
CA GLY A 58 -0.70 -4.42 12.69
C GLY A 58 -1.74 -4.04 11.63
N HIS A 59 -1.39 -3.91 10.34
CA HIS A 59 -2.35 -3.57 9.30
C HIS A 59 -3.37 -4.68 9.06
N GLN A 60 -2.94 -5.94 9.13
CA GLN A 60 -3.83 -7.10 9.10
C GLN A 60 -4.93 -7.01 10.19
N ASP A 61 -4.53 -6.83 11.45
CA ASP A 61 -5.47 -6.79 12.58
C ASP A 61 -6.38 -5.57 12.52
N GLN A 62 -5.85 -4.41 12.13
CA GLN A 62 -6.63 -3.18 11.95
C GLN A 62 -7.68 -3.35 10.85
N SER A 63 -7.31 -3.96 9.73
CA SER A 63 -8.22 -4.20 8.60
C SER A 63 -9.36 -5.16 8.99
N ILE A 64 -9.05 -6.24 9.72
CA ILE A 64 -10.07 -7.16 10.25
C ILE A 64 -11.00 -6.44 11.24
N ARG A 65 -10.47 -5.56 12.09
CA ARG A 65 -11.31 -4.79 13.02
C ARG A 65 -12.24 -3.83 12.29
N ILE A 66 -11.78 -3.14 11.25
CA ILE A 66 -12.63 -2.30 10.40
C ILE A 66 -13.72 -3.16 9.76
N GLN A 67 -13.35 -4.29 9.16
CA GLN A 67 -14.26 -5.22 8.50
C GLN A 67 -15.41 -5.65 9.42
N ARG A 68 -15.09 -6.00 10.68
CA ARG A 68 -16.09 -6.43 11.68
C ARG A 68 -17.10 -5.34 12.05
N MET A 69 -16.78 -4.07 11.82
CA MET A 69 -17.68 -2.95 12.09
C MET A 69 -18.68 -2.71 10.96
N LEU A 70 -18.40 -3.21 9.75
CA LEU A 70 -19.24 -3.05 8.56
C LEU A 70 -20.56 -3.83 8.68
N PRO A 71 -21.60 -3.48 7.89
CA PRO A 71 -22.82 -4.27 7.83
C PRO A 71 -22.61 -5.54 7.00
N ARG A 72 -23.44 -6.58 7.24
CA ARG A 72 -23.32 -7.88 6.55
C ARG A 72 -23.57 -7.82 5.03
N ASN A 73 -24.33 -6.83 4.58
CA ASN A 73 -24.62 -6.60 3.17
C ASN A 73 -23.61 -5.68 2.48
N CYS A 74 -22.49 -5.36 3.13
CA CYS A 74 -21.40 -4.60 2.52
C CYS A 74 -20.69 -5.47 1.48
N GLN A 75 -20.54 -4.97 0.26
CA GLN A 75 -19.74 -5.61 -0.77
C GLN A 75 -18.27 -5.52 -0.40
N MET A 76 -17.59 -6.67 -0.39
CA MET A 76 -16.20 -6.80 0.01
C MET A 76 -15.33 -7.12 -1.20
N LEU A 77 -14.33 -6.28 -1.45
CA LEU A 77 -13.40 -6.42 -2.57
C LEU A 77 -11.97 -6.45 -2.04
N LEU A 78 -11.15 -7.35 -2.56
CA LEU A 78 -9.74 -7.48 -2.20
C LEU A 78 -8.90 -7.65 -3.46
N PHE A 79 -7.88 -6.81 -3.60
CA PHE A 79 -6.93 -6.82 -4.71
C PHE A 79 -5.52 -6.99 -4.17
N SER A 80 -4.69 -7.73 -4.91
CA SER A 80 -3.28 -7.97 -4.60
C SER A 80 -2.57 -8.37 -5.88
N ALA A 81 -1.34 -7.90 -6.07
CA ALA A 81 -0.49 -8.39 -7.15
C ALA A 81 -0.10 -9.85 -6.91
N THR A 82 0.15 -10.21 -5.64
CA THR A 82 0.57 -11.56 -5.25
C THR A 82 -0.43 -12.21 -4.30
N PHE A 83 -0.65 -13.52 -4.46
CA PHE A 83 -1.52 -14.33 -3.59
C PHE A 83 -0.76 -15.54 -3.04
N GLU A 84 0.31 -15.28 -2.28
CA GLU A 84 0.95 -16.30 -1.46
C GLU A 84 0.00 -16.82 -0.37
N ASP A 85 0.32 -17.95 0.25
CA ASP A 85 -0.55 -18.62 1.23
C ASP A 85 -0.96 -17.71 2.41
N SER A 86 -0.09 -16.79 2.82
CA SER A 86 -0.36 -15.81 3.87
C SER A 86 -1.45 -14.83 3.44
N VAL A 87 -1.35 -14.30 2.22
CA VAL A 87 -2.33 -13.42 1.56
C VAL A 87 -3.65 -14.13 1.36
N TRP A 88 -3.60 -15.37 0.89
CA TRP A 88 -4.79 -16.18 0.71
C TRP A 88 -5.56 -16.41 2.02
N LYS A 89 -4.86 -16.84 3.08
CA LYS A 89 -5.45 -17.04 4.41
C LYS A 89 -6.04 -15.76 5.00
N PHE A 90 -5.43 -14.60 4.71
CA PHE A 90 -5.99 -13.32 5.11
C PHE A 90 -7.25 -12.98 4.31
N ALA A 91 -7.23 -13.16 2.98
CA ALA A 91 -8.38 -12.89 2.12
C ALA A 91 -9.61 -13.70 2.55
N GLN A 92 -9.44 -14.98 2.86
CA GLN A 92 -10.51 -15.85 3.37
C GLN A 92 -11.13 -15.37 4.70
N LYS A 93 -10.37 -14.66 5.54
CA LYS A 93 -10.88 -14.09 6.80
C LYS A 93 -11.64 -12.79 6.59
N VAL A 94 -11.29 -12.04 5.54
CA VAL A 94 -11.85 -10.71 5.29
C VAL A 94 -13.09 -10.79 4.42
N VAL A 95 -13.03 -11.56 3.33
CA VAL A 95 -14.07 -11.62 2.30
C VAL A 95 -14.86 -12.94 2.45
N PRO A 96 -16.11 -12.90 2.97
CA PRO A 96 -16.95 -14.08 3.04
C PRO A 96 -17.45 -14.48 1.64
N ASP A 97 -17.48 -15.78 1.35
CA ASP A 97 -17.96 -16.37 0.09
C ASP A 97 -17.51 -15.64 -1.19
N PRO A 98 -16.19 -15.48 -1.42
CA PRO A 98 -15.67 -14.67 -2.50
C PRO A 98 -15.81 -15.35 -3.87
N ASN A 99 -16.15 -14.56 -4.88
CA ASN A 99 -15.76 -14.88 -6.26
C ASN A 99 -14.25 -14.65 -6.40
N ILE A 100 -13.54 -15.59 -7.02
CA ILE A 100 -12.07 -15.58 -7.09
C ILE A 100 -11.66 -15.48 -8.55
N ILE A 101 -10.88 -14.45 -8.86
CA ILE A 101 -10.22 -14.29 -10.16
C ILE A 101 -8.72 -14.36 -9.87
N LYS A 102 -8.05 -15.39 -10.39
CA LYS A 102 -6.61 -15.63 -10.18
C LYS A 102 -5.91 -15.74 -11.52
N LEU A 103 -4.87 -14.95 -11.71
CA LEU A 103 -3.97 -15.05 -12.85
C LEU A 103 -2.99 -16.21 -12.63
N LYS A 104 -2.60 -16.90 -13.70
CA LYS A 104 -1.57 -17.94 -13.61
C LYS A 104 -0.20 -17.27 -13.52
N ARG A 105 0.67 -17.79 -12.66
CA ARG A 105 2.02 -17.25 -12.39
C ARG A 105 2.91 -17.13 -13.65
N GLU A 106 2.63 -17.93 -14.67
CA GLU A 106 3.35 -17.90 -15.96
C GLU A 106 3.00 -16.67 -16.83
N GLU A 107 1.90 -15.96 -16.52
CA GLU A 107 1.52 -14.70 -17.17
C GLU A 107 2.13 -13.48 -16.43
N GLU A 108 2.91 -13.68 -15.36
CA GLU A 108 3.52 -12.61 -14.56
C GLU A 108 4.91 -12.19 -15.07
N THR A 109 5.47 -12.85 -16.09
CA THR A 109 6.70 -12.34 -16.71
C THR A 109 6.38 -11.09 -17.51
N LEU A 110 6.86 -9.97 -16.98
CA LEU A 110 6.78 -8.66 -17.59
C LEU A 110 7.72 -8.65 -18.80
N ASP A 111 7.31 -9.25 -19.92
CA ASP A 111 8.08 -9.32 -21.18
C ASP A 111 8.50 -7.91 -21.67
N THR A 112 7.80 -6.89 -21.19
CA THR A 112 8.05 -5.47 -21.46
C THR A 112 9.11 -4.83 -20.54
N ILE A 113 9.48 -5.46 -19.42
CA ILE A 113 10.46 -4.93 -18.46
C ILE A 113 11.82 -5.57 -18.67
N LYS A 114 12.75 -4.77 -19.20
CA LYS A 114 14.15 -5.15 -19.31
C LYS A 114 14.84 -5.03 -17.96
N GLN A 115 15.38 -6.14 -17.47
CA GLN A 115 16.02 -6.24 -16.15
C GLN A 115 17.55 -6.26 -16.30
N TYR A 116 18.24 -5.43 -15.53
CA TYR A 116 19.70 -5.30 -15.54
C TYR A 116 20.25 -5.24 -14.11
N TYR A 117 21.54 -5.55 -13.94
CA TYR A 117 22.26 -5.36 -12.69
C TYR A 117 23.63 -4.72 -12.94
N VAL A 118 24.15 -4.00 -11.95
CA VAL A 118 25.49 -3.39 -11.98
C VAL A 118 26.27 -3.90 -10.77
N LEU A 119 27.46 -4.46 -11.01
CA LEU A 119 28.37 -4.88 -9.96
C LEU A 119 29.07 -3.65 -9.37
N CYS A 120 29.07 -3.54 -8.05
CA CYS A 120 29.73 -2.46 -7.31
C CYS A 120 30.34 -3.04 -6.03
N ASN A 121 31.58 -2.70 -5.72
CA ASN A 121 32.31 -3.21 -4.56
C ASN A 121 31.86 -2.54 -3.26
N ASN A 122 31.37 -1.30 -3.34
CA ASN A 122 30.99 -0.52 -2.17
C ASN A 122 29.86 0.48 -2.49
N ARG A 123 29.45 1.24 -1.48
CA ARG A 123 28.34 2.20 -1.60
C ARG A 123 28.67 3.38 -2.52
N ASP A 124 29.91 3.85 -2.51
CA ASP A 124 30.32 5.04 -3.26
C ASP A 124 30.42 4.69 -4.76
N GLU A 125 30.87 3.49 -5.10
CA GLU A 125 30.79 2.95 -6.46
C GLU A 125 29.34 2.81 -6.96
N LYS A 126 28.40 2.37 -6.10
CA LYS A 126 26.97 2.35 -6.46
C LYS A 126 26.43 3.75 -6.78
N PHE A 127 26.87 4.76 -6.03
CA PHE A 127 26.49 6.14 -6.28
C PHE A 127 27.08 6.65 -7.60
N GLN A 128 28.36 6.40 -7.86
CA GLN A 128 29.00 6.74 -9.13
C GLN A 128 28.31 6.06 -10.33
N ALA A 129 28.00 4.77 -10.22
CA ALA A 129 27.26 4.04 -11.24
C ALA A 129 25.88 4.66 -11.50
N LEU A 130 25.16 5.06 -10.45
CA LEU A 130 23.88 5.75 -10.57
C LEU A 130 24.01 7.10 -11.30
N CYS A 131 25.02 7.90 -10.96
CA CYS A 131 25.29 9.18 -11.66
C CYS A 131 25.61 8.96 -13.14
N ASN A 132 26.41 7.94 -13.45
CA ASN A 132 26.74 7.57 -14.83
C ASN A 132 25.50 7.16 -15.62
N LEU A 133 24.57 6.42 -15.01
CA LEU A 133 23.29 6.06 -15.63
C LEU A 133 22.47 7.31 -15.94
N TYR A 134 22.29 8.22 -14.98
CA TYR A 134 21.55 9.47 -15.22
C TYR A 134 22.18 10.37 -16.30
N GLY A 135 23.51 10.34 -16.45
CA GLY A 135 24.20 11.08 -17.52
C GLY A 135 24.13 10.43 -18.90
N ALA A 136 24.00 9.10 -18.97
CA ALA A 136 24.09 8.36 -20.23
C ALA A 136 22.74 8.07 -20.90
N ILE A 137 21.65 8.02 -20.13
CA ILE A 137 20.31 7.71 -20.66
C ILE A 137 19.35 8.88 -20.41
N THR A 138 18.51 9.18 -21.40
CA THR A 138 17.42 10.15 -21.25
C THR A 138 16.34 9.53 -20.35
N ILE A 139 16.50 9.71 -19.04
CA ILE A 139 15.53 9.28 -18.04
C ILE A 139 14.50 10.40 -17.88
N ALA A 140 13.21 10.11 -18.16
CA ALA A 140 12.13 11.04 -17.87
C ALA A 140 11.87 11.12 -16.36
N GLN A 141 11.32 10.04 -15.79
CA GLN A 141 11.11 9.88 -14.36
C GLN A 141 11.61 8.51 -13.96
N ALA A 142 12.24 8.41 -12.80
CA ALA A 142 12.70 7.15 -12.24
C ALA A 142 12.43 7.08 -10.73
N MET A 143 12.26 5.87 -10.23
CA MET A 143 12.12 5.57 -8.82
C MET A 143 13.38 4.83 -8.33
N ILE A 144 13.99 5.30 -7.24
CA ILE A 144 15.14 4.65 -6.62
C ILE A 144 14.72 4.11 -5.25
N PHE A 145 14.71 2.79 -5.09
CA PHE A 145 14.37 2.14 -3.84
C PHE A 145 15.61 1.98 -2.95
N CYS A 146 15.52 2.45 -1.71
CA CYS A 146 16.58 2.36 -0.70
C CYS A 146 16.15 1.47 0.46
N HIS A 147 17.08 0.71 1.03
CA HIS A 147 16.78 -0.19 2.15
C HIS A 147 16.40 0.56 3.44
N THR A 148 17.02 1.71 3.72
CA THR A 148 16.75 2.49 4.96
C THR A 148 16.40 3.94 4.65
N ARG A 149 15.63 4.57 5.54
CA ARG A 149 15.29 6.00 5.47
C ARG A 149 16.54 6.88 5.49
N LYS A 150 17.55 6.52 6.30
CA LYS A 150 18.84 7.26 6.37
C LYS A 150 19.55 7.23 5.02
N THR A 151 19.60 6.07 4.36
CA THR A 151 20.19 5.93 3.03
C THR A 151 19.42 6.73 1.99
N ALA A 152 18.08 6.69 2.02
CA ALA A 152 17.25 7.48 1.11
C ALA A 152 17.52 9.00 1.27
N SER A 153 17.57 9.49 2.51
CA SER A 153 17.88 10.90 2.79
C SER A 153 19.29 11.30 2.36
N TRP A 154 20.28 10.45 2.61
CA TRP A 154 21.66 10.68 2.15
C TRP A 154 21.71 10.74 0.62
N LEU A 155 21.13 9.76 -0.07
CA LEU A 155 21.16 9.68 -1.53
C LEU A 155 20.46 10.89 -2.18
N ALA A 156 19.30 11.28 -1.64
CA ALA A 156 18.59 12.46 -2.11
C ALA A 156 19.42 13.74 -1.96
N ALA A 157 20.13 13.90 -0.84
CA ALA A 157 21.02 15.04 -0.62
C ALA A 157 22.20 15.04 -1.60
N GLU A 158 22.82 13.88 -1.87
CA GLU A 158 23.93 13.78 -2.83
C GLU A 158 23.48 14.01 -4.28
N LEU A 159 22.29 13.57 -4.68
CA LEU A 159 21.74 13.81 -6.03
C LEU A 159 21.25 15.25 -6.26
N SER A 160 20.99 16.01 -5.19
CA SER A 160 20.56 17.41 -5.26
C SER A 160 21.70 18.43 -5.31
N LYS A 161 22.95 17.97 -5.22
CA LYS A 161 24.15 18.79 -5.37
C LYS A 161 24.52 18.92 -6.85
#